data_AF-A0A9C8E2P4-F1
#
_entry.id   AF-A0A9C8E2P4-F1
#
_cell.length_a   1.000
_cell.length_b   1.000
_cell.length_c   1.000
_cell.angle_alpha   90.00
_cell.angle_beta   90.00
_cell.angle_gamma   90.00
#
_symmetry.space_group_name_H-M   'P 1'
#
loop_
_entity.id
_entity.type
_entity.pdbx_description
1 polymer ?
#
loop_
_entity_poly.entity_id
_entity_poly.type
_entity_poly.pdbx_seq_one_letter_code
_entity_poly.pdbx_strand_id
1 'polypeptide(L)'
;MMIPIIAGFNVKGGSSKSFLVYHLAWMYQTLGLNVVVADLDPQATVTAAFFDEFRLEERRLAETEPNTVFRCVQPLVAGSGDITKPQLEEIDEQLALLGGDLSLFALEEAFSKAWYSTPNEDSIQILSAFWRVLQQAATIQNADIVLVDVGSNLGAINRAALIAADYVIVPVAPELLSVQGMEQSGITLQRWREDWQRRLKHYSNDSIKLPQGNMQPVGYVIFQEPIRLYLGTNMYAKWAMQIPKVYRRAMLNEPAENTLSIADDPHFLAIFKGFFSVITMAQEARKPVFHLKPADGAMGAYLTVVQSAFVEFQRLAREIAKRVGIVLPDLTRP
;
A
#
# COMPACT_ATOMS: atom_id res chain seq x y z
N MET A 1 2.10 -17.97 12.26
CA MET A 1 2.68 -17.80 10.91
C MET A 1 2.86 -16.30 10.70
N MET A 2 3.85 -15.84 9.92
CA MET A 2 3.93 -14.40 9.59
C MET A 2 2.94 -14.12 8.47
N ILE A 3 2.14 -13.06 8.62
CA ILE A 3 1.12 -12.68 7.66
C ILE A 3 1.75 -11.77 6.59
N PRO A 4 1.51 -12.02 5.29
CA PRO A 4 2.12 -11.25 4.22
C PRO A 4 1.68 -9.78 4.26
N ILE A 5 2.66 -8.88 4.15
CA ILE A 5 2.44 -7.44 4.09
C ILE A 5 2.67 -6.95 2.65
N ILE A 6 1.65 -6.33 2.06
CA ILE A 6 1.72 -5.76 0.71
C ILE A 6 1.54 -4.23 0.79
N ALA A 7 2.54 -3.49 0.29
CA ALA A 7 2.48 -2.04 0.22
C ALA A 7 2.21 -1.52 -1.20
N GLY A 8 1.38 -0.49 -1.34
CA GLY A 8 1.27 0.27 -2.59
C GLY A 8 2.29 1.40 -2.64
N PHE A 9 3.26 1.38 -3.58
CA PHE A 9 4.33 2.37 -3.57
C PHE A 9 4.76 2.89 -4.95
N ASN A 10 4.84 4.21 -5.05
CA ASN A 10 5.52 4.96 -6.11
C ASN A 10 5.77 6.40 -5.63
N VAL A 11 6.99 6.91 -5.80
CA VAL A 11 7.38 8.29 -5.46
C VAL A 11 6.56 9.33 -6.22
N LYS A 12 6.05 8.98 -7.41
CA LYS A 12 5.17 9.86 -8.18
C LYS A 12 3.97 9.13 -8.73
N GLY A 13 3.04 8.90 -7.83
CA GLY A 13 1.62 8.73 -8.11
C GLY A 13 0.88 9.60 -7.12
N GLY A 14 -0.16 10.31 -7.55
CA GLY A 14 -1.04 11.06 -6.66
C GLY A 14 -1.76 10.14 -5.66
N SER A 15 -3.08 10.28 -5.55
CA SER A 15 -3.91 9.42 -4.69
C SER A 15 -4.05 7.97 -5.18
N SER A 16 -3.34 7.55 -6.24
CA SER A 16 -3.47 6.20 -6.82
C SER A 16 -3.01 5.07 -5.91
N LYS A 17 -2.06 5.32 -5.00
CA LYS A 17 -1.58 4.34 -4.00
C LYS A 17 -2.68 4.04 -2.99
N SER A 18 -3.15 5.07 -2.30
CA SER A 18 -4.26 5.02 -1.34
C SER A 18 -5.52 4.46 -1.98
N PHE A 19 -5.85 4.89 -3.21
CA PHE A 19 -6.96 4.33 -3.98
C PHE A 19 -6.82 2.82 -4.20
N LEU A 20 -5.64 2.37 -4.63
CA LEU A 20 -5.38 0.96 -4.88
C LEU A 20 -5.48 0.12 -3.60
N VAL A 21 -4.87 0.59 -2.51
CA VAL A 21 -4.90 -0.07 -1.19
C VAL A 21 -6.34 -0.19 -0.69
N TYR A 22 -7.10 0.91 -0.70
CA TYR A 22 -8.48 0.94 -0.26
C TYR A 22 -9.37 -0.04 -1.05
N HIS A 23 -9.26 -0.05 -2.38
CA HIS A 23 -10.10 -0.91 -3.22
C HIS A 23 -9.69 -2.39 -3.16
N LEU A 24 -8.39 -2.69 -3.05
CA LEU A 24 -7.92 -4.05 -2.85
C LEU A 24 -8.39 -4.60 -1.50
N ALA A 25 -8.45 -3.77 -0.46
CA ALA A 25 -8.93 -4.20 0.86
C ALA A 25 -10.36 -4.73 0.79
N TRP A 26 -11.26 -3.93 0.21
CA TRP A 26 -12.64 -4.33 -0.01
C TRP A 26 -12.77 -5.56 -0.92
N MET A 27 -11.97 -5.63 -2.00
CA MET A 27 -12.02 -6.77 -2.90
C MET A 27 -11.52 -8.07 -2.24
N TYR A 28 -10.46 -8.02 -1.44
CA TYR A 28 -9.99 -9.20 -0.71
C TYR A 28 -10.98 -9.65 0.37
N GLN A 29 -11.63 -8.70 1.06
CA GLN A 29 -12.73 -9.01 1.97
C GLN A 29 -13.90 -9.65 1.22
N THR A 30 -14.28 -9.13 0.04
CA THR A 30 -15.31 -9.74 -0.82
C THR A 30 -14.90 -11.13 -1.32
N LEU A 31 -13.59 -11.39 -1.44
CA LEU A 31 -13.03 -12.70 -1.76
C LEU A 31 -12.88 -13.61 -0.53
N GLY A 32 -13.35 -13.19 0.63
CA GLY A 32 -13.47 -13.98 1.85
C GLY A 32 -12.23 -13.98 2.75
N LEU A 33 -11.26 -13.09 2.48
CA LEU A 33 -10.07 -12.94 3.32
C LEU A 33 -10.34 -12.05 4.52
N ASN A 34 -9.69 -12.37 5.64
CA ASN A 34 -9.53 -11.45 6.75
C ASN A 34 -8.42 -10.44 6.43
N VAL A 35 -8.78 -9.17 6.30
CA VAL A 35 -7.90 -8.10 5.84
C VAL A 35 -7.64 -7.11 6.98
N VAL A 36 -6.37 -6.77 7.17
CA VAL A 36 -5.98 -5.56 7.89
C VAL A 36 -5.46 -4.53 6.90
N VAL A 37 -6.02 -3.33 6.96
CA VAL A 37 -5.45 -2.16 6.29
C VAL A 37 -4.70 -1.35 7.31
N ALA A 38 -3.49 -0.90 6.98
CA ALA A 38 -2.71 0.01 7.82
C ALA A 38 -2.27 1.22 7.01
N ASP A 39 -2.54 2.40 7.55
CA ASP A 39 -2.24 3.66 6.88
C ASP A 39 -0.99 4.28 7.52
N LEU A 40 0.14 4.16 6.82
CA LEU A 40 1.44 4.68 7.23
C LEU A 40 1.81 5.95 6.45
N ASP A 41 0.87 6.52 5.67
CA ASP A 41 1.00 7.88 5.18
C ASP A 41 0.54 8.85 6.27
N PRO A 42 1.39 9.78 6.74
CA PRO A 42 0.96 10.80 7.70
C PRO A 42 -0.25 11.63 7.23
N GLN A 43 -0.52 11.70 5.91
CA GLN A 43 -1.73 12.35 5.39
C GLN A 43 -3.03 11.57 5.64
N ALA A 44 -2.93 10.31 6.08
CA ALA A 44 -4.05 9.47 6.48
C ALA A 44 -5.16 9.35 5.41
N THR A 45 -4.79 9.28 4.13
CA THR A 45 -5.75 9.34 3.01
C THR A 45 -6.65 8.11 2.95
N VAL A 46 -6.09 6.90 3.20
CA VAL A 46 -6.89 5.67 3.25
C VAL A 46 -7.80 5.68 4.47
N THR A 47 -7.29 6.14 5.60
CA THR A 47 -8.04 6.31 6.84
C THR A 47 -9.25 7.21 6.64
N ALA A 48 -9.07 8.37 5.99
CA ALA A 48 -10.15 9.29 5.66
C ALA A 48 -11.17 8.71 4.66
N ALA A 49 -10.77 7.76 3.81
CA ALA A 49 -11.67 7.10 2.87
C ALA A 49 -12.67 6.12 3.55
N PHE A 50 -12.38 5.67 4.77
CA PHE A 50 -13.27 4.77 5.53
C PHE A 50 -14.28 5.50 6.41
N PHE A 51 -14.04 6.77 6.76
CA PHE A 51 -14.78 7.45 7.81
C PHE A 51 -15.38 8.79 7.38
N ASP A 52 -16.49 9.14 8.02
CA ASP A 52 -17.03 10.50 7.95
C ASP A 52 -16.30 11.47 8.88
N GLU A 53 -16.56 12.76 8.70
CA GLU A 53 -15.90 13.81 9.48
C GLU A 53 -16.16 13.68 10.98
N PHE A 54 -17.33 13.18 11.38
CA PHE A 54 -17.66 12.96 12.79
C PHE A 54 -16.81 11.86 13.40
N ARG A 55 -16.69 10.72 12.71
CA ARG A 55 -15.83 9.61 13.12
C ARG A 55 -14.36 10.01 13.12
N LEU A 56 -13.91 10.77 12.13
CA LEU A 56 -12.53 11.28 12.10
C LEU A 56 -12.22 12.19 13.30
N GLU A 57 -13.16 13.06 13.68
CA GLU A 57 -13.03 13.92 14.85
C GLU A 57 -13.04 13.13 16.17
N GLU A 58 -13.92 12.14 16.32
CA GLU A 58 -13.95 11.23 17.46
C GLU A 58 -12.58 10.56 17.68
N ARG A 59 -11.97 10.07 16.59
CA ARG A 59 -10.66 9.42 16.62
C ARG A 59 -9.54 10.39 16.97
N ARG A 60 -9.60 11.62 16.46
CA ARG A 60 -8.64 12.68 16.79
C ARG A 60 -8.65 12.98 18.29
N LEU A 61 -9.84 12.99 18.90
CA LEU A 61 -10.04 13.28 20.34
C LEU A 61 -9.65 12.11 21.25
N ALA A 62 -9.64 10.87 20.76
CA ALA A 62 -9.30 9.67 21.53
C ALA A 62 -7.77 9.52 21.79
N GLU A 63 -7.08 10.57 22.24
CA GLU A 63 -5.60 10.72 22.22
C GLU A 63 -4.78 9.62 22.90
N THR A 64 -5.39 8.84 23.79
CA THR A 64 -4.69 7.82 24.61
C THR A 64 -4.83 6.40 24.09
N GLU A 65 -5.73 6.15 23.12
CA GLU A 65 -5.97 4.81 22.60
C GLU A 65 -4.93 4.43 21.54
N PRO A 66 -4.37 3.20 21.53
CA PRO A 66 -3.42 2.74 20.53
C PRO A 66 -4.11 2.36 19.21
N ASN A 67 -5.01 3.23 18.72
CA ASN A 67 -5.82 3.04 17.52
C ASN A 67 -5.16 3.58 16.23
N THR A 68 -4.00 4.22 16.36
CA THR A 68 -3.18 4.66 15.23
C THR A 68 -1.78 4.06 15.26
N VAL A 69 -1.16 3.95 14.09
CA VAL A 69 0.22 3.47 13.95
C VAL A 69 1.17 4.32 14.80
N PHE A 70 0.99 5.65 14.82
CA PHE A 70 1.80 6.56 15.61
C PHE A 70 1.78 6.18 17.09
N ARG A 71 0.58 6.04 17.66
CA ARG A 71 0.40 5.76 19.10
C ARG A 71 0.94 4.39 19.49
N CYS A 72 0.87 3.40 18.60
CA CYS A 72 1.48 2.10 18.84
C CYS A 72 3.01 2.15 18.94
N VAL A 73 3.66 3.04 18.19
CA VAL A 73 5.13 3.14 18.10
C VAL A 73 5.71 4.21 19.04
N GLN A 74 4.91 5.20 19.42
CA GLN A 74 5.34 6.35 20.21
C GLN A 74 6.09 5.96 21.52
N PRO A 75 5.65 4.98 22.32
CA PRO A 75 6.35 4.66 23.58
C PRO A 75 7.78 4.17 23.36
N LEU A 76 8.01 3.39 22.30
CA LEU A 76 9.35 2.93 21.88
C LEU A 76 10.24 4.12 21.50
N VAL A 77 9.72 5.03 20.67
CA VAL A 77 10.48 6.19 20.20
C VAL A 77 10.74 7.21 21.32
N ALA A 78 9.81 7.34 22.27
CA ALA A 78 9.95 8.21 23.44
C ALA A 78 10.84 7.61 24.55
N GLY A 79 11.22 6.33 24.43
CA GLY A 79 11.97 5.61 25.47
C GLY A 79 11.16 5.34 26.75
N SER A 80 9.82 5.41 26.67
CA SER A 80 8.93 5.16 27.81
C SER A 80 8.43 3.72 27.89
N GLY A 81 8.69 2.90 26.87
CA GLY A 81 8.33 1.48 26.83
C GLY A 81 8.68 0.84 25.49
N ASP A 82 8.20 -0.37 25.24
CA ASP A 82 8.21 -0.98 23.91
C ASP A 82 6.95 -0.58 23.12
N ILE A 83 6.75 -1.11 21.91
CA ILE A 83 5.52 -0.89 21.13
C ILE A 83 4.28 -1.31 21.92
N THR A 84 3.18 -0.57 21.72
CA THR A 84 1.88 -0.89 22.30
C THR A 84 1.06 -1.76 21.36
N LYS A 85 0.30 -2.68 21.94
CA LYS A 85 -0.62 -3.55 21.19
C LYS A 85 -1.67 -2.69 20.47
N PRO A 86 -1.85 -2.83 19.13
CA PRO A 86 -2.79 -2.02 18.39
C PRO A 86 -4.24 -2.34 18.77
N GLN A 87 -5.08 -1.31 18.80
CA GLN A 87 -6.53 -1.42 18.84
C GLN A 87 -7.05 -1.17 17.42
N LEU A 88 -7.59 -2.21 16.79
CA LEU A 88 -8.09 -2.11 15.42
C LEU A 88 -9.51 -1.60 15.39
N GLU A 89 -9.84 -0.88 14.32
CA GLU A 89 -11.20 -0.45 14.04
C GLU A 89 -11.83 -1.39 13.03
N GLU A 90 -12.94 -2.00 13.42
CA GLU A 90 -13.74 -2.85 12.53
C GLU A 90 -14.48 -1.97 11.53
N ILE A 91 -14.16 -2.15 10.24
CA ILE A 91 -14.82 -1.44 9.14
C ILE A 91 -16.03 -2.24 8.65
N ASP A 92 -15.85 -3.55 8.50
CA ASP A 92 -16.86 -4.52 8.11
C ASP A 92 -16.41 -5.91 8.62
N GLU A 93 -17.26 -6.91 8.49
CA GLU A 93 -16.89 -8.29 8.77
C GLU A 93 -15.66 -8.65 7.93
N GLN A 94 -14.63 -9.17 8.60
CA GLN A 94 -13.34 -9.55 8.00
C GLN A 94 -12.49 -8.37 7.49
N LEU A 95 -12.85 -7.10 7.72
CA LEU A 95 -12.04 -5.94 7.34
C LEU A 95 -11.82 -5.01 8.52
N ALA A 96 -10.55 -4.86 8.92
CA ALA A 96 -10.15 -3.98 9.99
C ALA A 96 -9.12 -2.95 9.54
N LEU A 97 -9.11 -1.79 10.19
CA LEU A 97 -8.19 -0.70 9.95
C LEU A 97 -7.31 -0.43 11.18
N LEU A 98 -6.01 -0.27 10.93
CA LEU A 98 -5.07 0.42 11.82
C LEU A 98 -4.81 1.81 11.25
N GLY A 99 -5.31 2.84 11.92
CA GLY A 99 -5.35 4.20 11.41
C GLY A 99 -4.00 4.88 11.26
N GLY A 100 -3.93 5.78 10.28
CA GLY A 100 -2.89 6.79 10.17
C GLY A 100 -3.35 8.12 10.77
N ASP A 101 -2.41 8.98 11.12
CA ASP A 101 -2.65 10.36 11.53
C ASP A 101 -1.43 11.25 11.24
N LEU A 102 -1.62 12.56 11.32
CA LEU A 102 -0.57 13.56 11.09
C LEU A 102 0.57 13.48 12.13
N SER A 103 0.32 12.92 13.32
CA SER A 103 1.35 12.75 14.35
C SER A 103 2.43 11.76 13.94
N LEU A 104 2.20 10.90 12.94
CA LEU A 104 3.26 10.07 12.34
C LEU A 104 4.48 10.90 11.91
N PHE A 105 4.31 12.15 11.46
CA PHE A 105 5.43 13.04 11.11
C PHE A 105 6.44 13.23 12.26
N ALA A 106 5.99 13.15 13.53
CA ALA A 106 6.87 13.28 14.68
C ALA A 106 7.89 12.13 14.80
N LEU A 107 7.66 11.00 14.13
CA LEU A 107 8.57 9.86 14.14
C LEU A 107 9.72 10.00 13.12
N GLU A 108 9.62 10.90 12.15
CA GLU A 108 10.57 11.00 11.03
C GLU A 108 12.02 11.16 11.51
N GLU A 109 12.25 12.02 12.52
CA GLU A 109 13.58 12.24 13.07
C GLU A 109 14.15 10.99 13.74
N ALA A 110 13.36 10.28 14.54
CA ALA A 110 13.79 9.08 15.26
C ALA A 110 14.13 7.94 14.30
N PHE A 111 13.28 7.69 13.30
CA PHE A 111 13.55 6.69 12.27
C PHE A 111 14.77 7.07 11.42
N SER A 112 14.96 8.35 11.10
CA SER A 112 16.13 8.83 10.37
C SER A 112 17.41 8.60 11.17
N LYS A 113 17.43 8.96 12.46
CA LYS A 113 18.56 8.72 13.37
C LYS A 113 18.88 7.23 13.49
N ALA A 114 17.87 6.39 13.73
CA ALA A 114 18.03 4.94 13.81
C ALA A 114 18.58 4.34 12.51
N TRP A 115 18.20 4.90 11.36
CA TRP A 115 18.78 4.47 10.09
C TRP A 115 20.23 4.88 9.95
N TYR A 116 20.63 6.11 10.28
CA TYR A 116 22.02 6.51 10.05
C TYR A 116 22.99 6.13 11.17
N SER A 117 22.49 5.65 12.31
CA SER A 117 23.33 5.10 13.39
C SER A 117 23.94 3.75 13.02
N THR A 118 25.06 3.45 13.67
CA THR A 118 25.62 2.09 13.72
C THR A 118 24.53 1.12 14.20
N PRO A 119 24.33 -0.03 13.55
CA PRO A 119 23.32 -0.99 13.96
C PRO A 119 23.55 -1.45 15.40
N ASN A 120 22.52 -1.31 16.21
CA ASN A 120 22.45 -1.72 17.61
C ASN A 120 21.00 -2.12 17.93
N GLU A 121 20.75 -2.59 19.14
CA GLU A 121 19.42 -3.07 19.52
C GLU A 121 18.33 -1.99 19.38
N ASP A 122 18.56 -0.78 19.90
CA ASP A 122 17.59 0.32 19.83
C ASP A 122 17.23 0.70 18.38
N SER A 123 18.24 0.83 17.51
CA SER A 123 18.01 1.18 16.11
C SER A 123 17.27 0.08 15.34
N ILE A 124 17.56 -1.19 15.62
CA ILE A 124 16.85 -2.32 15.01
C ILE A 124 15.40 -2.39 15.52
N GLN A 125 15.16 -2.15 16.81
CA GLN A 125 13.83 -2.11 17.38
C GLN A 125 12.99 -0.98 16.78
N ILE A 126 13.54 0.23 16.64
CA ILE A 126 12.85 1.37 16.01
C ILE A 126 12.55 1.06 14.54
N LEU A 127 13.54 0.62 13.77
CA LEU A 127 13.36 0.36 12.32
C LEU A 127 12.40 -0.81 12.04
N SER A 128 12.26 -1.76 12.96
CA SER A 128 11.32 -2.88 12.85
C SER A 128 9.96 -2.61 13.49
N ALA A 129 9.76 -1.46 14.14
CA ALA A 129 8.56 -1.16 14.94
C ALA A 129 7.26 -1.29 14.13
N PHE A 130 7.22 -0.74 12.91
CA PHE A 130 6.04 -0.86 12.04
C PHE A 130 5.74 -2.31 11.71
N TRP A 131 6.73 -3.11 11.32
CA TRP A 131 6.52 -4.53 11.04
C TRP A 131 5.93 -5.27 12.25
N ARG A 132 6.49 -5.02 13.44
CA ARG A 132 6.04 -5.66 14.68
C ARG A 132 4.58 -5.29 15.01
N VAL A 133 4.21 -4.01 14.86
CA VAL A 133 2.82 -3.54 15.05
C VAL A 133 1.88 -4.18 14.01
N LEU A 134 2.27 -4.24 12.73
CA LEU A 134 1.47 -4.83 11.67
C LEU A 134 1.23 -6.34 11.89
N GLN A 135 2.24 -7.09 12.35
CA GLN A 135 2.06 -8.50 12.68
C GLN A 135 1.19 -8.72 13.93
N GLN A 136 1.25 -7.81 14.93
CA GLN A 136 0.31 -7.84 16.05
C GLN A 136 -1.12 -7.56 15.60
N ALA A 137 -1.32 -6.54 14.74
CA ALA A 137 -2.62 -6.25 14.13
C ALA A 137 -3.17 -7.45 13.36
N ALA A 138 -2.34 -8.07 12.52
CA ALA A 138 -2.71 -9.26 11.78
C ALA A 138 -3.12 -10.42 12.71
N THR A 139 -2.42 -10.60 13.83
CA THR A 139 -2.76 -11.63 14.82
C THR A 139 -4.09 -11.36 15.50
N ILE A 140 -4.40 -10.10 15.83
CA ILE A 140 -5.67 -9.71 16.48
C ILE A 140 -6.86 -9.99 15.56
N GLN A 141 -6.73 -9.65 14.27
CA GLN A 141 -7.80 -9.84 13.29
C GLN A 141 -7.88 -11.26 12.71
N ASN A 142 -6.92 -12.14 13.05
CA ASN A 142 -6.68 -13.39 12.32
C ASN A 142 -6.56 -13.16 10.80
N ALA A 143 -5.83 -12.11 10.43
CA ALA A 143 -5.71 -11.64 9.06
C ALA A 143 -4.96 -12.65 8.18
N ASP A 144 -5.43 -12.80 6.94
CA ASP A 144 -4.74 -13.52 5.87
C ASP A 144 -3.75 -12.60 5.13
N ILE A 145 -4.00 -11.29 5.18
CA ILE A 145 -3.22 -10.28 4.48
C ILE A 145 -3.24 -8.93 5.23
N VAL A 146 -2.10 -8.24 5.20
CA VAL A 146 -2.01 -6.83 5.59
C VAL A 146 -1.72 -5.97 4.36
N LEU A 147 -2.57 -4.97 4.12
CA LEU A 147 -2.37 -3.97 3.08
C LEU A 147 -1.89 -2.66 3.70
N VAL A 148 -0.83 -2.10 3.16
CA VAL A 148 -0.16 -0.91 3.71
C VAL A 148 -0.21 0.24 2.70
N ASP A 149 -0.76 1.37 3.13
CA ASP A 149 -0.60 2.64 2.41
C ASP A 149 0.63 3.38 2.91
N VAL A 150 1.40 3.96 1.99
CA VAL A 150 2.61 4.73 2.28
C VAL A 150 2.62 6.03 1.49
N GLY A 151 3.28 7.04 2.05
CA GLY A 151 3.38 8.35 1.39
C GLY A 151 4.16 8.32 0.07
N SER A 152 4.17 9.42 -0.67
CA SER A 152 4.89 9.55 -1.94
C SER A 152 6.35 9.99 -1.81
N ASN A 153 6.88 10.14 -0.60
CA ASN A 153 8.26 10.62 -0.37
C ASN A 153 9.26 9.47 -0.15
N LEU A 154 10.55 9.78 -0.11
CA LEU A 154 11.65 8.84 0.18
C LEU A 154 12.26 9.04 1.57
N GLY A 155 11.42 9.43 2.53
CA GLY A 155 11.77 9.70 3.93
C GLY A 155 11.98 8.43 4.76
N ALA A 156 12.24 8.65 6.05
CA ALA A 156 12.56 7.60 7.01
C ALA A 156 11.34 6.77 7.42
N ILE A 157 10.17 7.39 7.58
CA ILE A 157 8.91 6.67 7.84
C ILE A 157 8.61 5.70 6.70
N ASN A 158 8.60 6.20 5.45
CA ASN A 158 8.34 5.37 4.27
C ASN A 158 9.38 4.25 4.10
N ARG A 159 10.64 4.52 4.42
CA ARG A 159 11.69 3.49 4.44
C ARG A 159 11.37 2.37 5.41
N ALA A 160 10.99 2.69 6.64
CA ALA A 160 10.65 1.68 7.64
C ALA A 160 9.35 0.93 7.29
N ALA A 161 8.36 1.63 6.73
CA ALA A 161 7.13 1.03 6.24
C ALA A 161 7.40 0.02 5.11
N LEU A 162 8.31 0.35 4.19
CA LEU A 162 8.69 -0.54 3.11
C LEU A 162 9.60 -1.69 3.58
N ILE A 163 10.49 -1.47 4.56
CA ILE A 163 11.21 -2.57 5.22
C ILE A 163 10.22 -3.56 5.87
N ALA A 164 9.10 -3.07 6.40
CA ALA A 164 8.04 -3.93 6.91
C ALA A 164 7.28 -4.70 5.80
N ALA A 165 7.33 -4.25 4.55
CA ALA A 165 6.60 -4.90 3.46
C ALA A 165 7.38 -6.08 2.86
N ASP A 166 6.68 -7.20 2.71
CA ASP A 166 7.19 -8.35 1.95
C ASP A 166 7.10 -8.07 0.45
N TYR A 167 6.01 -7.41 0.04
CA TYR A 167 5.65 -7.19 -1.35
C TYR A 167 5.31 -5.73 -1.63
N VAL A 168 5.58 -5.29 -2.86
CA VAL A 168 5.25 -3.94 -3.33
C VAL A 168 4.46 -4.01 -4.64
N ILE A 169 3.34 -3.29 -4.70
CA ILE A 169 2.59 -3.05 -5.94
C ILE A 169 2.87 -1.63 -6.42
N VAL A 170 3.16 -1.48 -7.71
CA VAL A 170 3.61 -0.21 -8.29
C VAL A 170 2.51 0.42 -9.15
N PRO A 171 1.72 1.36 -8.61
CA PRO A 171 0.80 2.15 -9.42
C PRO A 171 1.59 3.17 -10.25
N VAL A 172 1.36 3.24 -11.55
CA VAL A 172 2.07 4.13 -12.49
C VAL A 172 1.11 4.75 -13.49
N ALA A 173 1.28 6.03 -13.77
CA ALA A 173 0.59 6.71 -14.86
C ALA A 173 1.50 6.76 -16.11
N PRO A 174 0.95 6.69 -17.33
CA PRO A 174 1.70 6.76 -18.58
C PRO A 174 2.08 8.22 -18.91
N GLU A 175 2.88 8.81 -18.02
CA GLU A 175 3.42 10.15 -18.11
C GLU A 175 4.89 10.16 -17.66
N LEU A 176 5.67 11.10 -18.21
CA LEU A 176 7.12 11.23 -17.94
C LEU A 176 7.44 11.13 -16.45
N LEU A 177 6.73 11.91 -15.65
CA LEU A 177 7.07 12.09 -14.25
C LEU A 177 6.72 10.86 -13.39
N SER A 178 5.64 10.14 -13.73
CA SER A 178 5.30 8.90 -13.03
C SER A 178 6.24 7.75 -13.41
N VAL A 179 6.67 7.69 -14.68
CA VAL A 179 7.69 6.73 -15.14
C VAL A 179 9.06 7.00 -14.48
N GLN A 180 9.47 8.27 -14.38
CA GLN A 180 10.68 8.65 -13.62
C GLN A 180 10.54 8.34 -12.13
N GLY A 181 9.36 8.57 -11.55
CA GLY A 181 9.06 8.20 -10.16
C GLY A 181 9.22 6.70 -9.91
N MET A 182 8.76 5.86 -10.85
CA MET A 182 8.95 4.41 -10.80
C MET A 182 10.43 4.03 -10.89
N GLU A 183 11.20 4.65 -11.79
CA GLU A 183 12.65 4.40 -11.88
C GLU A 183 13.36 4.72 -10.56
N GLN A 184 13.09 5.89 -9.98
CA GLN A 184 13.68 6.30 -8.71
C GLN A 184 13.24 5.40 -7.55
N SER A 185 11.98 4.95 -7.56
CA SER A 185 11.44 4.01 -6.57
C SER A 185 12.23 2.70 -6.59
N GLY A 186 12.46 2.12 -7.77
CA GLY A 186 13.19 0.85 -7.91
C GLY A 186 14.63 0.92 -7.38
N ILE A 187 15.39 1.95 -7.80
CA ILE A 187 16.75 2.20 -7.30
C ILE A 187 16.77 2.33 -5.76
N THR A 188 15.77 3.03 -5.22
CA THR A 188 15.69 3.29 -3.78
C THR A 188 15.34 2.04 -2.98
N LEU A 189 14.37 1.24 -3.45
CA LEU A 189 14.00 -0.03 -2.84
C LEU A 189 15.17 -1.01 -2.82
N GLN A 190 15.93 -1.11 -3.91
CA GLN A 190 17.11 -1.95 -3.96
C GLN A 190 18.14 -1.53 -2.90
N ARG A 191 18.46 -0.23 -2.83
CA ARG A 191 19.41 0.29 -1.84
C ARG A 191 18.94 -0.01 -0.41
N TRP A 192 17.67 0.26 -0.10
CA TRP A 192 17.12 0.02 1.23
C TRP A 192 17.11 -1.46 1.60
N ARG A 193 16.83 -2.36 0.65
CA ARG A 193 16.94 -3.81 0.82
C ARG A 193 18.36 -4.21 1.19
N GLU A 194 19.35 -3.77 0.41
CA GLU A 194 20.76 -4.09 0.64
C GLU A 194 21.27 -3.53 1.97
N ASP A 195 20.90 -2.29 2.30
CA ASP A 195 21.23 -1.66 3.58
C ASP A 195 20.62 -2.44 4.75
N TRP A 196 19.33 -2.79 4.68
CA TRP A 196 18.64 -3.54 5.74
C TRP A 196 19.27 -4.93 5.93
N GLN A 197 19.53 -5.65 4.84
CA GLN A 197 20.19 -6.95 4.88
C GLN A 197 21.60 -6.89 5.49
N ARG A 198 22.36 -5.82 5.24
CA ARG A 198 23.64 -5.59 5.92
C ARG A 198 23.45 -5.42 7.43
N ARG A 199 22.44 -4.68 7.88
CA ARG A 199 22.15 -4.51 9.32
C ARG A 199 21.82 -5.84 9.99
N LEU A 200 20.96 -6.65 9.37
CA LEU A 200 20.57 -7.96 9.90
C LEU A 200 21.78 -8.89 10.09
N LYS A 201 22.77 -8.87 9.19
CA LYS A 201 24.00 -9.67 9.33
C LYS A 201 24.86 -9.29 10.54
N HIS A 202 24.75 -8.05 11.00
CA HIS A 202 25.51 -7.53 12.15
C HIS A 202 24.72 -7.58 13.46
N TYR A 203 23.44 -7.95 13.41
CA TYR A 203 22.58 -8.10 14.57
C TYR A 203 22.49 -9.58 14.94
N SER A 204 22.85 -9.92 16.17
CA SER A 204 22.98 -11.30 16.65
C SER A 204 21.98 -11.68 17.74
N ASN A 205 20.95 -10.87 17.98
CA ASN A 205 19.97 -11.10 19.03
C ASN A 205 18.66 -11.67 18.43
N ASP A 206 18.33 -12.90 18.77
CA ASP A 206 17.15 -13.61 18.27
C ASP A 206 15.89 -13.37 19.14
N SER A 207 15.95 -12.47 20.14
CA SER A 207 14.83 -12.22 21.07
C SER A 207 13.60 -11.61 20.38
N ILE A 208 13.80 -10.90 19.27
CA ILE A 208 12.73 -10.27 18.49
C ILE A 208 12.71 -10.82 17.07
N LYS A 209 11.50 -11.05 16.56
CA LYS A 209 11.31 -11.33 15.13
C LYS A 209 11.46 -10.03 14.35
N LEU A 210 12.14 -10.11 13.21
CA LEU A 210 12.44 -8.97 12.36
C LEU A 210 11.88 -9.17 10.95
N PRO A 211 11.49 -8.08 10.27
CA PRO A 211 11.16 -8.16 8.85
C PRO A 211 12.38 -8.59 8.03
N GLN A 212 12.14 -9.39 6.99
CA GLN A 212 13.18 -9.69 6.00
C GLN A 212 13.51 -8.46 5.13
N GLY A 213 12.59 -7.51 5.01
CA GLY A 213 12.77 -6.34 4.13
C GLY A 213 12.92 -6.74 2.67
N ASN A 214 12.11 -7.69 2.21
CA ASN A 214 12.17 -8.16 0.83
C ASN A 214 11.70 -7.09 -0.14
N MET A 215 10.64 -6.33 0.18
CA MET A 215 10.10 -5.29 -0.69
C MET A 215 9.92 -5.79 -2.14
N GLN A 216 9.45 -7.03 -2.32
CA GLN A 216 9.47 -7.70 -3.62
C GLN A 216 8.43 -7.07 -4.55
N PRO A 217 8.84 -6.49 -5.70
CA PRO A 217 7.89 -5.93 -6.65
C PRO A 217 7.02 -7.02 -7.29
N VAL A 218 5.71 -6.98 -7.07
CA VAL A 218 4.75 -8.00 -7.56
C VAL A 218 4.36 -7.75 -9.02
N GLY A 219 4.29 -6.48 -9.39
CA GLY A 219 3.92 -6.01 -10.71
C GLY A 219 3.50 -4.55 -10.68
N TYR A 220 3.12 -4.04 -11.85
CA TYR A 220 2.66 -2.66 -12.00
C TYR A 220 1.19 -2.58 -12.45
N VAL A 221 0.52 -1.54 -11.96
CA VAL A 221 -0.86 -1.19 -12.33
C VAL A 221 -0.85 0.15 -13.04
N ILE A 222 -1.42 0.22 -14.24
CA ILE A 222 -1.47 1.46 -15.02
C ILE A 222 -2.73 2.23 -14.65
N PHE A 223 -2.57 3.44 -14.12
CA PHE A 223 -3.65 4.38 -13.89
C PHE A 223 -3.75 5.34 -15.07
N GLN A 224 -4.83 5.23 -15.85
CA GLN A 224 -5.06 6.12 -16.99
C GLN A 224 -5.95 7.28 -16.56
N GLU A 225 -5.35 8.40 -16.16
CA GLU A 225 -6.09 9.67 -15.99
C GLU A 225 -6.74 10.09 -17.32
N PRO A 226 -7.86 10.85 -17.28
CA PRO A 226 -8.42 11.46 -18.48
C PRO A 226 -7.31 12.23 -19.21
N ILE A 227 -7.11 11.94 -20.49
CA ILE A 227 -6.07 12.59 -21.29
C ILE A 227 -6.33 14.10 -21.19
N ARG A 228 -5.47 14.82 -20.47
CA ARG A 228 -5.51 16.28 -20.48
C ARG A 228 -5.29 16.68 -21.93
N LEU A 229 -6.22 17.48 -22.49
CA LEU A 229 -6.25 17.95 -23.89
C LEU A 229 -4.89 18.48 -24.41
N TYR A 230 -3.96 18.82 -23.52
CA TYR A 230 -2.61 19.31 -23.80
C TYR A 230 -1.57 18.23 -24.12
N LEU A 231 -1.78 16.96 -23.76
CA LEU A 231 -0.89 15.85 -24.08
C LEU A 231 -1.50 15.02 -25.20
N GLY A 232 -1.08 15.27 -26.44
CA GLY A 232 -1.53 14.50 -27.60
C GLY A 232 -1.34 12.99 -27.39
N THR A 233 -2.18 12.19 -28.06
CA THR A 233 -2.21 10.70 -28.00
C THR A 233 -0.83 10.06 -28.17
N ASN A 234 0.08 10.70 -28.92
CA ASN A 234 1.45 10.25 -29.13
C ASN A 234 2.33 10.23 -27.86
N MET A 235 2.14 11.18 -26.92
CA MET A 235 2.94 11.23 -25.69
C MET A 235 2.51 10.16 -24.69
N TYR A 236 1.20 9.90 -24.60
CA TYR A 236 0.67 8.78 -23.83
C TYR A 236 1.26 7.46 -24.32
N ALA A 237 1.16 7.18 -25.62
CA ALA A 237 1.65 5.94 -26.22
C ALA A 237 3.16 5.78 -25.97
N LYS A 238 3.93 6.87 -26.13
CA LYS A 238 5.37 6.90 -25.83
C LYS A 238 5.66 6.43 -24.41
N TRP A 239 5.01 6.99 -23.40
CA TRP A 239 5.29 6.65 -22.00
C TRP A 239 4.75 5.29 -21.59
N ALA A 240 3.58 4.90 -22.10
CA ALA A 240 3.03 3.57 -21.90
C ALA A 240 4.02 2.48 -22.36
N MET A 241 4.66 2.65 -23.52
CA MET A 241 5.68 1.72 -24.02
C MET A 241 6.96 1.67 -23.17
N GLN A 242 7.26 2.70 -22.37
CA GLN A 242 8.44 2.71 -21.50
C GLN A 242 8.22 1.98 -20.17
N ILE A 243 6.97 1.86 -19.70
CA ILE A 243 6.66 1.28 -18.39
C ILE A 243 7.25 -0.15 -18.23
N PRO A 244 6.96 -1.12 -19.13
CA PRO A 244 7.60 -2.44 -19.12
C PRO A 244 9.11 -2.42 -18.94
N LYS A 245 9.78 -1.57 -19.75
CA LYS A 245 11.23 -1.46 -19.81
C LYS A 245 11.81 -0.91 -18.51
N VAL A 246 11.21 0.16 -18.00
CA VAL A 246 11.66 0.81 -16.76
C VAL A 246 11.39 -0.08 -15.56
N TYR A 247 10.25 -0.78 -15.53
CA TYR A 247 9.93 -1.71 -14.43
C TYR A 247 10.97 -2.83 -14.34
N ARG A 248 11.26 -3.56 -15.42
CA ARG A 248 12.29 -4.62 -15.42
C ARG A 248 13.64 -4.11 -14.95
N ARG A 249 14.12 -3.04 -15.57
CA ARG A 249 15.45 -2.49 -15.27
C ARG A 249 15.56 -1.97 -13.84
N ALA A 250 14.61 -1.16 -13.38
CA ALA A 250 14.73 -0.44 -12.12
C ALA A 250 14.18 -1.22 -10.92
N MET A 251 13.08 -1.96 -11.07
CA MET A 251 12.45 -2.70 -9.98
C MET A 251 13.01 -4.12 -9.83
N LEU A 252 13.34 -4.78 -10.93
CA LEU A 252 13.78 -6.18 -10.94
C LEU A 252 15.28 -6.36 -11.19
N ASN A 253 16.00 -5.30 -11.59
CA ASN A 253 17.39 -5.36 -12.05
C ASN A 253 17.60 -6.35 -13.21
N GLU A 254 16.60 -6.45 -14.09
CA GLU A 254 16.62 -7.31 -15.27
C GLU A 254 17.01 -6.53 -16.53
N PRO A 255 17.71 -7.17 -17.49
CA PRO A 255 18.02 -6.54 -18.77
C PRO A 255 16.72 -6.26 -19.55
N ALA A 256 16.59 -5.03 -20.05
CA ALA A 256 15.40 -4.57 -20.75
C ALA A 256 15.63 -4.55 -22.28
N GLU A 257 16.03 -5.70 -22.82
CA GLU A 257 16.41 -5.88 -24.23
C GLU A 257 15.20 -6.07 -25.16
N ASN A 258 14.10 -6.65 -24.68
CA ASN A 258 12.86 -6.82 -25.44
C ASN A 258 11.82 -5.76 -25.08
N THR A 259 11.37 -4.98 -26.07
CA THR A 259 10.13 -4.19 -25.99
C THR A 259 8.94 -5.14 -26.06
N LEU A 260 8.56 -5.72 -24.92
CA LEU A 260 7.25 -6.36 -24.81
C LEU A 260 6.16 -5.28 -24.84
N SER A 261 5.03 -5.61 -25.46
CA SER A 261 3.81 -4.83 -25.28
C SER A 261 3.36 -4.94 -23.82
N ILE A 262 2.58 -3.97 -23.32
CA ILE A 262 2.01 -4.05 -21.97
C ILE A 262 1.16 -5.33 -21.82
N ALA A 263 0.44 -5.73 -22.87
CA ALA A 263 -0.46 -6.89 -22.83
C ALA A 263 0.31 -8.22 -22.70
N ASP A 264 1.53 -8.27 -23.22
CA ASP A 264 2.39 -9.46 -23.21
C ASP A 264 3.39 -9.43 -22.04
N ASP A 265 3.42 -8.37 -21.23
CA ASP A 265 4.34 -8.27 -20.12
C ASP A 265 3.86 -9.11 -18.91
N PRO A 266 4.60 -10.14 -18.47
CA PRO A 266 4.23 -10.92 -17.29
C PRO A 266 4.16 -10.10 -16.00
N HIS A 267 4.77 -8.91 -15.91
CA HIS A 267 4.70 -8.05 -14.73
C HIS A 267 3.52 -7.07 -14.75
N PHE A 268 2.78 -6.99 -15.86
CA PHE A 268 1.55 -6.22 -15.94
C PHE A 268 0.45 -6.88 -15.11
N LEU A 269 -0.18 -6.09 -14.23
CA LEU A 269 -1.28 -6.58 -13.39
C LEU A 269 -2.65 -6.13 -13.91
N ALA A 270 -2.81 -4.83 -14.15
CA ALA A 270 -4.08 -4.25 -14.59
C ALA A 270 -3.89 -2.85 -15.19
N ILE A 271 -4.89 -2.41 -15.94
CA ILE A 271 -5.04 -1.02 -16.36
C ILE A 271 -6.40 -0.52 -15.90
N PHE A 272 -6.43 0.59 -15.17
CA PHE A 272 -7.65 1.20 -14.69
C PHE A 272 -8.00 2.40 -15.56
N LYS A 273 -9.16 2.30 -16.23
CA LYS A 273 -9.70 3.30 -17.16
C LYS A 273 -11.13 3.63 -16.76
N GLY A 274 -11.51 4.91 -16.84
CA GLY A 274 -12.92 5.31 -16.80
C GLY A 274 -13.58 5.36 -15.41
N PHE A 275 -12.89 4.95 -14.34
CA PHE A 275 -13.44 5.05 -12.98
C PHE A 275 -13.61 6.49 -12.49
N PHE A 276 -12.88 7.45 -13.06
CA PHE A 276 -12.98 8.88 -12.72
C PHE A 276 -14.39 9.44 -12.78
N SER A 277 -15.24 8.87 -13.63
CA SER A 277 -16.64 9.25 -13.76
C SER A 277 -17.49 8.93 -12.53
N VAL A 278 -17.03 8.01 -11.66
CA VAL A 278 -17.72 7.56 -10.44
C VAL A 278 -16.89 7.73 -9.16
N ILE A 279 -15.62 8.16 -9.25
CA ILE A 279 -14.73 8.33 -8.08
C ILE A 279 -15.32 9.31 -7.07
N THR A 280 -15.87 10.44 -7.51
CA THR A 280 -16.48 11.42 -6.60
C THR A 280 -17.68 10.81 -5.86
N MET A 281 -18.53 10.05 -6.56
CA MET A 281 -19.65 9.34 -5.92
C MET A 281 -19.15 8.31 -4.90
N ALA A 282 -18.09 7.56 -5.24
CA ALA A 282 -17.46 6.60 -4.34
C ALA A 282 -16.89 7.25 -3.08
N GLN A 283 -16.26 8.42 -3.22
CA GLN A 283 -15.71 9.20 -2.10
C GLN A 283 -16.82 9.74 -1.19
N GLU A 284 -17.88 10.31 -1.75
CA GLU A 284 -19.02 10.82 -0.99
C GLU A 284 -19.76 9.69 -0.25
N ALA A 285 -19.94 8.55 -0.92
CA ALA A 285 -20.58 7.37 -0.35
C ALA A 285 -19.66 6.56 0.57
N ARG A 286 -18.35 6.85 0.59
CA ARG A 286 -17.30 6.12 1.32
C ARG A 286 -17.31 4.62 1.04
N LYS A 287 -17.47 4.28 -0.23
CA LYS A 287 -17.54 2.91 -0.75
C LYS A 287 -16.51 2.73 -1.85
N PRO A 288 -15.96 1.52 -2.04
CA PRO A 288 -15.19 1.24 -3.25
C PRO A 288 -16.10 1.42 -4.48
N VAL A 289 -15.51 1.80 -5.61
CA VAL A 289 -16.27 2.10 -6.85
C VAL A 289 -17.21 0.96 -7.26
N PHE A 290 -16.84 -0.29 -6.97
CA PHE A 290 -17.61 -1.48 -7.31
C PHE A 290 -18.73 -1.83 -6.29
N HIS A 291 -18.86 -1.09 -5.18
CA HIS A 291 -19.97 -1.20 -4.22
C HIS A 291 -21.03 -0.09 -4.38
N LEU A 292 -20.82 0.84 -5.31
CA LEU A 292 -21.80 1.89 -5.59
C LEU A 292 -23.13 1.28 -6.05
N LYS A 293 -24.22 1.77 -5.46
CA LYS A 293 -25.60 1.38 -5.76
C LYS A 293 -26.34 2.53 -6.48
N PRO A 294 -27.52 2.28 -7.09
CA PRO A 294 -28.36 3.36 -7.62
C PRO A 294 -28.70 4.45 -6.59
N ALA A 295 -28.84 4.06 -5.32
CA ALA A 295 -29.07 4.99 -4.20
C ALA A 295 -27.88 5.94 -3.94
N ASP A 296 -26.68 5.58 -4.39
CA ASP A 296 -25.47 6.42 -4.32
C ASP A 296 -25.31 7.31 -5.58
N GLY A 297 -26.32 7.38 -6.45
CA GLY A 297 -26.30 8.16 -7.69
C GLY A 297 -25.75 7.44 -8.92
N ALA A 298 -25.21 6.23 -8.76
CA ALA A 298 -24.72 5.40 -9.86
C ALA A 298 -25.87 4.78 -10.66
N MET A 299 -26.41 5.53 -11.63
CA MET A 299 -27.51 5.12 -12.50
C MET A 299 -27.12 5.09 -13.98
N GLY A 300 -27.85 4.33 -14.79
CA GLY A 300 -27.65 4.26 -16.24
C GLY A 300 -26.24 3.77 -16.61
N ALA A 301 -25.52 4.54 -17.42
CA ALA A 301 -24.17 4.19 -17.89
C ALA A 301 -23.14 4.00 -16.76
N TYR A 302 -23.35 4.62 -15.59
CA TYR A 302 -22.47 4.46 -14.44
C TYR A 302 -22.52 3.04 -13.86
N LEU A 303 -23.66 2.34 -13.95
CA LEU A 303 -23.75 0.95 -13.47
C LEU A 303 -22.82 0.00 -14.25
N THR A 304 -22.65 0.24 -15.55
CA THR A 304 -21.70 -0.50 -16.37
C THR A 304 -20.26 -0.28 -15.91
N VAL A 305 -19.92 0.94 -15.48
CA VAL A 305 -18.59 1.27 -14.91
C VAL A 305 -18.38 0.55 -13.58
N VAL A 306 -19.38 0.56 -12.69
CA VAL A 306 -19.36 -0.16 -11.40
C VAL A 306 -19.13 -1.66 -11.62
N GLN A 307 -19.85 -2.28 -12.56
CA GLN A 307 -19.70 -3.71 -12.89
C GLN A 307 -18.33 -4.02 -13.50
N SER A 308 -17.84 -3.18 -14.43
CA SER A 308 -16.49 -3.34 -15.00
C SER A 308 -15.42 -3.24 -13.91
N ALA A 309 -15.57 -2.29 -12.99
CA ALA A 309 -14.65 -2.11 -11.88
C ALA A 309 -14.59 -3.35 -10.99
N PHE A 310 -15.74 -3.98 -10.70
CA PHE A 310 -15.76 -5.23 -9.93
C PHE A 310 -14.90 -6.31 -10.59
N VAL A 311 -15.11 -6.55 -11.89
CA VAL A 311 -14.38 -7.58 -12.65
C VAL A 311 -12.88 -7.27 -12.70
N GLU A 312 -12.51 -6.00 -12.95
CA GLU A 312 -11.11 -5.57 -13.02
C GLU A 312 -10.39 -5.71 -11.68
N PHE A 313 -11.00 -5.27 -10.58
CA PHE A 313 -10.43 -5.42 -9.24
C PHE A 313 -10.38 -6.87 -8.79
N GLN A 314 -11.40 -7.67 -9.12
CA GLN A 314 -11.40 -9.11 -8.80
C GLN A 314 -10.26 -9.82 -9.53
N ARG A 315 -10.07 -9.56 -10.83
CA ARG A 315 -8.95 -10.11 -11.60
C ARG A 315 -7.61 -9.68 -11.01
N LEU A 316 -7.47 -8.40 -10.67
CA LEU A 316 -6.25 -7.85 -10.07
C LEU A 316 -5.92 -8.53 -8.74
N ALA A 317 -6.89 -8.63 -7.83
CA ALA A 317 -6.73 -9.25 -6.51
C ALA A 317 -6.33 -10.73 -6.64
N ARG A 318 -6.97 -11.49 -7.54
CA ARG A 318 -6.63 -12.90 -7.80
C ARG A 318 -5.21 -13.05 -8.35
N GLU A 319 -4.79 -12.18 -9.26
CA GLU A 319 -3.44 -12.24 -9.83
C GLU A 319 -2.36 -11.88 -8.81
N ILE A 320 -2.60 -10.86 -7.97
CA ILE A 320 -1.69 -10.53 -6.86
C ILE A 320 -1.61 -11.70 -5.88
N ALA A 321 -2.75 -12.21 -5.39
CA ALA A 321 -2.82 -13.33 -4.45
C ALA A 321 -2.03 -14.54 -4.96
N LYS A 322 -2.21 -14.89 -6.24
CA LYS A 322 -1.45 -15.96 -6.91
C LYS A 322 0.07 -15.74 -6.85
N ARG A 323 0.54 -14.51 -7.12
CA ARG A 323 1.98 -14.18 -7.13
C ARG A 323 2.61 -14.17 -5.76
N VAL A 324 1.85 -13.79 -4.73
CA VAL A 324 2.33 -13.70 -3.35
C VAL A 324 2.02 -14.97 -2.54
N GLY A 325 1.38 -15.97 -3.14
CA GLY A 325 1.08 -17.26 -2.50
C GLY A 325 -0.07 -17.23 -1.49
N ILE A 326 -0.96 -16.23 -1.57
CA ILE A 326 -2.17 -16.18 -0.75
C ILE A 326 -3.25 -17.06 -1.38
N VAL A 327 -3.77 -18.00 -0.60
CA VAL A 327 -4.87 -18.88 -1.03
C VAL A 327 -6.18 -18.15 -0.81
N LEU A 328 -6.93 -17.94 -1.89
CA LEU A 328 -8.26 -17.36 -1.82
C LEU A 328 -9.31 -18.45 -1.53
N PRO A 329 -10.26 -18.21 -0.60
CA PRO A 329 -11.41 -19.07 -0.41
C PRO A 329 -12.17 -19.32 -1.72
N ASP A 330 -12.64 -20.55 -1.90
CA ASP A 330 -13.50 -20.90 -3.02
C ASP A 330 -14.94 -20.46 -2.71
N LEU A 331 -15.25 -19.20 -2.99
CA LEU A 331 -16.57 -18.61 -2.75
C LEU A 331 -17.63 -19.01 -3.80
N THR A 332 -17.45 -20.14 -4.49
CA THR A 332 -18.42 -20.66 -5.47
C THR A 332 -19.70 -21.24 -4.85
N ARG A 333 -20.02 -20.91 -3.59
CA ARG A 333 -21.28 -21.27 -2.93
C ARG A 333 -21.80 -20.13 -2.05
N PRO A 334 -22.97 -19.55 -2.34
CA PRO A 334 -24.09 -19.66 -1.42
C PRO A 334 -24.59 -21.11 -1.30
#